data_AF-E2APY3-F1
#
_entry.id   AF-E2APY3-F1
#
_cell.length_a   1.000
_cell.length_b   1.000
_cell.length_c   1.000
_cell.angle_alpha   90.00
_cell.angle_beta   90.00
_cell.angle_gamma   90.00
#
_symmetry.space_group_name_H-M   'P 1'
#
loop_
_entity.id
_entity.type
_entity.pdbx_description
1 polymer ?
#
loop_
_entity_poly.entity_id
_entity_poly.type
_entity_poly.pdbx_seq_one_letter_code
_entity_poly.pdbx_strand_id
1 'polypeptide(L)' 'PAKSPDLNSIENVWAQMKLSWRAGQLRTRDALRNHVHQVWQQLSQKEGYTQNLIYSMQRRLQLVIE' A
#
# COMPACT_ATOMS: atom_id res chain seq x y z
N PRO A 1 -5.17 15.03 -8.15
CA PRO A 1 -6.36 15.03 -9.03
C PRO A 1 -7.32 13.88 -8.68
N ALA A 2 -8.62 14.03 -8.96
CA ALA A 2 -9.51 12.88 -9.01
C ALA A 2 -8.96 11.89 -10.05
N LYS A 3 -8.86 10.59 -9.70
CA LYS A 3 -8.23 9.51 -10.50
C LYS A 3 -6.69 9.46 -10.52
N SER A 4 -6.01 10.00 -9.51
CA SER A 4 -4.56 9.78 -9.35
C SER A 4 -4.28 8.86 -8.17
N PRO A 5 -4.45 7.53 -8.31
CA PRO A 5 -4.03 6.57 -7.29
C PRO A 5 -2.53 6.69 -7.01
N ASP A 6 -1.77 7.17 -7.99
CA ASP A 6 -0.34 7.49 -7.86
C ASP A 6 -0.06 8.70 -6.96
N LEU A 7 -1.08 9.41 -6.52
CA LEU A 7 -0.98 10.50 -5.56
C LEU A 7 -1.74 10.17 -4.28
N ASN A 8 -2.05 8.90 -4.06
CA ASN A 8 -2.55 8.42 -2.79
C ASN A 8 -1.56 7.42 -2.19
N SER A 9 -0.96 7.82 -1.07
CA SER A 9 -0.05 7.00 -0.28
C SER A 9 -0.61 5.60 0.02
N ILE A 10 -1.91 5.50 0.32
CA ILE A 10 -2.51 4.21 0.70
C ILE A 10 -2.58 3.20 -0.46
N GLU A 11 -2.58 3.67 -1.71
CA GLU A 11 -2.57 2.78 -2.88
C GLU A 11 -1.26 1.99 -2.99
N ASN A 12 -0.14 2.55 -2.52
CA ASN A 12 1.11 1.80 -2.40
C ASN A 12 1.00 0.67 -1.38
N VAL A 13 0.29 0.93 -0.26
CA VAL A 13 0.04 -0.09 0.76
C VAL A 13 -0.85 -1.19 0.18
N TRP A 14 -1.92 -0.84 -0.54
CA TRP A 14 -2.78 -1.80 -1.22
C TRP A 14 -2.02 -2.60 -2.29
N ALA A 15 -1.08 -1.99 -3.01
CA ALA A 15 -0.24 -2.69 -3.97
C ALA A 15 0.61 -3.79 -3.29
N GLN A 16 1.22 -3.49 -2.14
CA GLN A 16 1.96 -4.49 -1.35
C GLN A 16 1.06 -5.62 -0.84
N MET A 17 -0.16 -5.30 -0.41
CA MET A 17 -1.15 -6.29 0.00
C MET A 17 -1.60 -7.20 -1.15
N LYS A 18 -1.73 -6.66 -2.37
CA LYS A 18 -2.02 -7.45 -3.57
C LYS A 18 -0.85 -8.33 -4.00
N LEU A 19 0.39 -7.83 -3.94
CA LEU A 19 1.59 -8.61 -4.28
C LEU A 19 1.80 -9.80 -3.33
N SER A 20 1.47 -9.64 -2.06
CA SER A 20 1.53 -10.72 -1.08
C SER A 20 0.36 -11.71 -1.17
N TRP A 21 -0.63 -11.45 -2.02
CA TRP A 21 -1.78 -12.32 -2.21
C TRP A 21 -1.51 -13.33 -3.33
N ARG A 22 -1.55 -14.63 -3.01
CA ARG A 22 -1.66 -15.73 -3.99
C ARG A 22 -3.10 -16.20 -4.19
N ALA A 23 -3.55 -16.26 -5.44
CA ALA A 23 -4.90 -16.69 -5.78
C ALA A 23 -5.23 -18.07 -5.18
N GLY A 24 -6.42 -18.21 -4.59
CA GLY A 24 -6.90 -19.46 -4.00
C GLY A 24 -6.46 -19.74 -2.55
N GLN A 25 -5.57 -18.92 -1.97
CA GLN A 25 -5.04 -19.10 -0.61
C GLN A 25 -5.97 -18.53 0.48
N LEU A 26 -6.69 -17.44 0.18
CA LEU A 26 -7.62 -16.76 1.10
C LEU A 26 -9.05 -16.98 0.60
N ARG A 27 -9.74 -18.00 1.13
CA ARG A 27 -11.08 -18.41 0.67
C ARG A 27 -12.22 -17.93 1.58
N THR A 28 -11.89 -17.34 2.71
CA THR A 28 -12.87 -16.81 3.67
C THR A 28 -12.63 -15.33 3.91
N ARG A 29 -13.72 -14.63 4.25
CA ARG A 29 -13.67 -13.22 4.64
C ARG A 29 -12.70 -13.00 5.81
N ASP A 30 -12.70 -13.91 6.78
CA ASP A 30 -11.83 -13.79 7.97
C ASP A 30 -10.36 -14.03 7.62
N ALA A 31 -10.06 -14.97 6.72
CA ALA A 31 -8.69 -15.15 6.21
C ALA A 31 -8.20 -13.89 5.47
N LEU A 32 -9.06 -13.28 4.65
CA LEU A 32 -8.75 -12.02 3.97
C LEU A 32 -8.49 -10.89 4.98
N ARG A 33 -9.36 -10.74 5.97
CA ARG A 33 -9.20 -9.72 7.02
C ARG A 33 -7.89 -9.90 7.78
N ASN A 34 -7.59 -11.13 8.20
CA ASN A 34 -6.36 -11.44 8.94
C ASN A 34 -5.11 -11.17 8.09
N HIS A 35 -5.12 -11.56 6.82
CA HIS A 35 -4.02 -11.28 5.89
C HIS A 35 -3.76 -9.78 5.74
N VAL A 36 -4.82 -9.00 5.52
CA VAL A 36 -4.72 -7.53 5.41
C VAL A 36 -4.13 -6.92 6.68
N HIS A 37 -4.62 -7.33 7.86
CA HIS A 37 -4.06 -6.86 9.14
C HIS A 37 -2.60 -7.26 9.31
N GLN A 38 -2.22 -8.48 8.95
CA GLN A 38 -0.85 -8.96 9.07
C GLN A 38 0.09 -8.15 8.18
N VAL A 39 -0.25 -7.95 6.90
CA VAL A 39 0.57 -7.17 5.97
C VAL A 39 0.66 -5.71 6.44
N TRP A 40 -0.45 -5.14 6.93
CA TRP A 40 -0.44 -3.78 7.48
C TRP A 40 0.54 -3.64 8.66
N GLN A 41 0.52 -4.60 9.59
CA GLN A 41 1.42 -4.59 10.74
C GLN A 41 2.88 -4.76 10.32
N GLN A 42 3.17 -5.68 9.39
CA GLN A 42 4.53 -5.88 8.86
C GLN A 42 5.08 -4.62 8.19
N LEU A 43 4.26 -3.92 7.39
CA LEU A 43 4.66 -2.68 6.75
C LEU A 43 4.86 -1.54 7.76
N SER A 44 4.02 -1.48 8.80
CA SER A 44 4.13 -0.47 9.87
C SER A 44 5.36 -0.66 10.75
N GLN A 45 5.82 -1.90 10.92
CA GLN A 45 7.05 -2.24 11.66
C GLN A 45 8.32 -2.04 10.84
N LYS A 46 8.21 -1.90 9.51
CA LYS A 46 9.37 -1.65 8.65
C LYS A 46 9.88 -0.22 8.89
N GLU A 47 11.13 -0.13 9.32
CA GLU A 47 11.77 1.16 9.61
C GLU A 47 11.64 2.14 8.45
N GLY A 48 11.17 3.34 8.77
CA GLY A 48 11.02 4.44 7.82
C GLY A 48 9.95 4.20 6.74
N TYR A 49 9.16 3.11 6.75
CA TYR A 49 8.21 2.83 5.66
C TYR A 49 7.17 3.95 5.47
N THR A 50 6.53 4.39 6.55
CA THR A 50 5.54 5.48 6.52
C THR A 50 6.17 6.81 6.11
N GLN A 51 7.37 7.12 6.61
CA GLN A 51 8.12 8.31 6.24
C GLN A 51 8.51 8.29 4.76
N ASN A 52 9.03 7.18 4.26
CA ASN A 52 9.37 6.98 2.85
C ASN A 52 8.14 7.13 1.95
N LEU A 53 6.97 6.65 2.39
CA LEU A 53 5.72 6.86 1.68
C LEU A 53 5.40 8.35 1.54
N ILE A 54 5.47 9.10 2.64
CA ILE A 54 5.20 10.55 2.66
C ILE A 54 6.23 11.31 1.81
N TYR A 55 7.53 11.02 1.96
CA TYR A 55 8.57 11.70 1.18
C TYR A 55 8.46 11.38 -0.32
N SER A 56 8.05 10.17 -0.68
CA SER A 56 7.84 9.81 -2.09
C SER A 56 6.73 10.64 -2.74
N MET A 57 5.75 11.13 -1.97
CA MET A 57 4.64 11.92 -2.50
C MET A 57 5.09 13.24 -3.10
N GLN A 58 6.07 13.92 -2.49
CA GLN A 58 6.59 15.17 -3.03
C GLN A 58 7.20 14.97 -4.43
N ARG A 59 7.99 13.89 -4.61
CA ARG A 59 8.52 13.51 -5.92
C ARG A 59 7.41 13.12 -6.90
N ARG A 60 6.41 12.35 -6.47
CA ARG A 60 5.29 11.92 -7.33
C ARG A 60 4.42 13.09 -7.79
N LEU A 61 4.26 14.11 -6.94
CA LEU A 61 3.57 15.35 -7.30
C LEU A 61 4.36 16.14 -8.35
N GLN A 62 5.69 16.22 -8.23
CA GLN A 62 6.53 16.89 -9.23
C GLN A 62 6.42 16.24 -10.62
N LEU A 63 6.38 14.90 -10.68
CA LEU A 63 6.21 14.15 -11.94
C LEU A 63 4.87 14.37 -12.67
N VAL A 64 3.89 15.00 -12.03
CA VAL A 64 2.56 15.28 -12.61
C VAL A 64 2.42 16.75 -13.00
N ILE A 65 3.29 17.61 -12.47
CA ILE A 65 3.29 19.06 -12.75
C ILE A 65 4.11 19.39 -14.00
N GLU A 66 5.11 18.56 -14.34
CA GLU A 66 5.80 18.55 -15.64
C GLU A 66 4.92 17.97 -16.76
#